data_AF-A0A522WZ44-F1
#
_entry.id   AF-A0A522WZ44-F1
#
_cell.length_a   1.000
_cell.length_b   1.000
_cell.length_c   1.000
_cell.angle_alpha   90.00
_cell.angle_beta   90.00
_cell.angle_gamma   90.00
#
_symmetry.space_group_name_H-M   'P 1'
#
loop_
_entity.id
_entity.type
_entity.pdbx_description
1 polymer ?
#
loop_
_entity_poly.entity_id
_entity_poly.type
_entity_poly.pdbx_seq_one_letter_code
_entity_poly.pdbx_strand_id
1 'polypeptide(L)'
;MSHRFTLAVAASVAILMSGQALAQSGTACKQLPEIKKALDHFDGKKADRERAQWQVAQADKLCKDGKPDEAKSYLDLAHSLVLKDHKH
;
A
#
# COMPACT_ATOMS: atom_id res chain seq x y z
N MET A 1 56.76 -13.36 -12.94
CA MET A 1 55.40 -13.67 -13.42
C MET A 1 54.48 -12.53 -12.99
N SER A 2 54.21 -11.61 -13.90
CA SER A 2 53.49 -10.36 -13.64
C SER A 2 51.99 -10.59 -13.79
N HIS A 3 51.25 -10.62 -12.68
CA HIS A 3 49.79 -10.66 -12.73
C HIS A 3 49.26 -9.26 -13.00
N ARG A 4 48.88 -9.01 -14.25
CA ARG A 4 48.10 -7.84 -14.64
C ARG A 4 46.71 -7.97 -14.03
N PHE A 5 46.46 -7.27 -12.92
CA PHE A 5 45.12 -7.06 -12.40
C PHE A 5 44.41 -6.05 -13.31
N THR A 6 43.65 -6.55 -14.26
CA THR A 6 42.77 -5.75 -15.11
C THR A 6 41.59 -5.27 -14.26
N LEU A 7 41.57 -3.97 -13.97
CA LEU A 7 40.40 -3.26 -13.46
C LEU A 7 39.28 -3.33 -14.51
N ALA A 8 38.32 -4.23 -14.31
CA ALA A 8 37.06 -4.20 -15.03
C ALA A 8 36.07 -3.36 -14.23
N VAL A 9 35.93 -2.10 -14.62
CA VAL A 9 34.82 -1.23 -14.25
C VAL A 9 33.53 -1.86 -14.76
N ALA A 10 32.79 -2.54 -13.90
CA ALA A 10 31.42 -2.96 -14.17
C ALA A 10 30.48 -1.80 -13.83
N ALA A 11 30.44 -0.80 -14.72
CA ALA A 11 29.38 0.19 -14.77
C ALA A 11 28.22 -0.40 -15.58
N SER A 12 27.23 -0.99 -14.92
CA SER A 12 25.91 -1.44 -15.45
C SER A 12 25.19 -2.10 -14.26
N VAL A 13 23.98 -1.75 -13.81
CA VAL A 13 22.73 -1.67 -14.55
C VAL A 13 21.70 -0.87 -13.73
N ALA A 14 21.06 0.06 -14.45
CA ALA A 14 19.67 0.51 -14.36
C ALA A 14 18.95 0.57 -13.00
N ILE A 15 18.60 1.82 -12.68
CA ILE A 15 17.38 2.29 -12.03
C ILE A 15 16.18 1.38 -12.39
N LEU A 16 15.90 0.39 -11.55
CA LEU A 16 14.66 -0.40 -11.56
C LEU A 16 14.08 -0.48 -10.14
N MET A 17 14.09 0.66 -9.43
CA MET A 17 13.49 0.82 -8.11
C MET A 17 12.23 1.69 -8.15
N SER A 18 11.51 1.67 -9.27
CA SER A 18 10.25 2.44 -9.42
C SER A 18 9.09 1.62 -10.00
N GLY A 19 9.37 0.47 -10.65
CA GLY A 19 8.33 -0.36 -11.26
C GLY A 19 7.60 -1.30 -10.30
N GLN A 20 8.19 -1.59 -9.14
CA GLN A 20 7.64 -2.55 -8.17
C GLN A 20 6.55 -1.92 -7.29
N ALA A 21 6.60 -0.60 -7.09
CA ALA A 21 5.57 0.14 -6.38
C ALA A 21 4.26 0.15 -7.19
N LEU A 22 4.32 0.41 -8.49
CA LEU A 22 3.13 0.50 -9.35
C LEU A 22 2.31 -0.80 -9.39
N ALA A 23 2.96 -1.97 -9.30
CA ALA A 23 2.27 -3.26 -9.27
C ALA A 23 1.55 -3.54 -7.93
N GLN A 24 2.11 -3.08 -6.81
CA GLN A 24 1.47 -3.18 -5.48
C GLN A 24 0.40 -2.10 -5.27
N SER A 25 0.56 -0.95 -5.89
CA SER A 25 -0.40 0.16 -5.80
C SER A 25 -1.66 -0.13 -6.60
N GLY A 26 -1.52 -0.74 -7.78
CA GLY A 26 -2.65 -1.25 -8.55
C GLY A 26 -3.48 -2.31 -7.81
N THR A 27 -2.88 -3.02 -6.83
CA THR A 27 -3.63 -3.94 -5.94
C THR A 27 -4.30 -3.24 -4.77
N ALA A 28 -3.79 -2.12 -4.27
CA ALA A 28 -4.38 -1.42 -3.13
C ALA A 28 -5.84 -1.03 -3.42
N CYS A 29 -6.10 -0.41 -4.56
CA CYS A 29 -7.46 -0.08 -4.99
C CYS A 29 -8.35 -1.31 -5.22
N LYS A 30 -7.79 -2.50 -5.49
CA LYS A 30 -8.56 -3.75 -5.59
C LYS A 30 -9.00 -4.28 -4.23
N GLN A 31 -8.36 -3.88 -3.15
CA GLN A 31 -8.71 -4.27 -1.78
C GLN A 31 -9.80 -3.38 -1.14
N LEU A 32 -10.15 -2.26 -1.78
CA LEU A 32 -11.23 -1.37 -1.33
C LEU A 32 -12.56 -2.09 -1.03
N PRO A 33 -13.07 -2.98 -1.90
CA PRO A 33 -14.32 -3.69 -1.64
C PRO A 33 -14.23 -4.61 -0.42
N GLU A 34 -13.08 -5.25 -0.20
CA GLU A 34 -12.85 -6.14 0.93
C GLU A 34 -12.82 -5.36 2.25
N ILE A 35 -12.09 -4.24 2.29
CA ILE A 35 -12.02 -3.37 3.47
C ILE A 35 -13.38 -2.73 3.77
N LYS A 36 -14.14 -2.33 2.74
CA LYS A 36 -15.53 -1.85 2.91
C LYS A 36 -16.40 -2.91 3.57
N LYS A 37 -16.33 -4.16 3.09
CA LYS A 37 -17.08 -5.28 3.67
C LYS A 37 -16.65 -5.56 5.12
N ALA A 38 -15.35 -5.49 5.41
CA ALA A 38 -14.86 -5.68 6.77
C ALA A 38 -15.31 -4.55 7.72
N LEU A 39 -15.47 -3.32 7.22
CA LEU A 39 -16.04 -2.21 7.99
C LEU A 39 -17.53 -2.33 8.32
N ASP A 40 -18.30 -3.05 7.50
CA ASP A 40 -19.70 -3.37 7.79
C ASP A 40 -19.82 -4.30 9.01
N HIS A 41 -18.83 -5.18 9.21
CA HIS A 41 -18.74 -6.12 10.33
C HIS A 41 -17.78 -5.67 11.44
N PHE A 42 -17.43 -4.38 11.47
CA PHE A 42 -16.52 -3.84 12.48
C PHE A 42 -17.28 -3.65 13.80
N ASP A 43 -16.91 -4.45 14.80
CA ASP A 43 -17.55 -4.47 16.14
C ASP A 43 -16.81 -3.58 17.16
N GLY A 44 -15.73 -2.91 16.71
CA GLY A 44 -14.92 -2.02 17.53
C GLY A 44 -15.58 -0.68 17.87
N LYS A 45 -14.80 0.20 18.51
CA LYS A 45 -15.29 1.51 18.96
C LYS A 45 -15.81 2.33 17.78
N LYS A 46 -16.94 3.03 17.99
CA LYS A 46 -17.55 3.91 16.98
C LYS A 46 -16.55 4.91 16.37
N ALA A 47 -15.67 5.50 17.18
CA ALA A 47 -14.66 6.44 16.71
C ALA A 47 -13.63 5.79 15.76
N ASP A 48 -13.27 4.52 15.98
CA ASP A 48 -12.37 3.78 15.11
C ASP A 48 -13.07 3.39 13.79
N ARG A 49 -14.36 3.06 13.86
CA ARG A 49 -15.21 2.83 12.69
C ARG A 49 -15.31 4.07 11.81
N GLU A 50 -15.64 5.22 12.40
CA GLU A 50 -15.75 6.51 11.70
C GLU A 50 -14.40 6.90 11.07
N ARG A 51 -13.30 6.68 11.80
CA ARG A 51 -11.95 6.91 11.26
C ARG A 51 -11.66 6.01 10.08
N ALA A 52 -11.90 4.70 10.18
CA ALA A 52 -11.64 3.78 9.10
C ALA A 52 -12.54 4.03 7.87
N GLN A 53 -13.81 4.41 8.08
CA GLN A 53 -14.71 4.86 7.01
C GLN A 53 -14.15 6.10 6.28
N TRP A 54 -13.66 7.08 7.02
CA TRP A 54 -13.04 8.27 6.42
C TRP A 54 -11.80 7.91 5.59
N GLN A 55 -10.94 7.02 6.10
CA GLN A 55 -9.76 6.54 5.38
C GLN A 55 -10.14 5.83 4.08
N VAL A 56 -11.13 4.94 4.13
CA VAL A 56 -11.65 4.25 2.93
C VAL A 56 -12.23 5.22 1.92
N ALA A 57 -12.94 6.26 2.36
CA ALA A 57 -13.48 7.28 1.47
C ALA A 57 -12.37 8.09 0.77
N GLN A 58 -11.30 8.44 1.49
CA GLN A 58 -10.14 9.10 0.89
C GLN A 58 -9.42 8.19 -0.10
N ALA A 59 -9.20 6.93 0.25
CA ALA A 59 -8.61 5.95 -0.64
C ALA A 59 -9.44 5.76 -1.93
N ASP A 60 -10.78 5.66 -1.82
CA ASP A 60 -11.69 5.53 -2.96
C ASP A 60 -11.57 6.72 -3.92
N LYS A 61 -11.47 7.95 -3.38
CA LYS A 61 -11.25 9.15 -4.17
C LYS A 61 -9.89 9.12 -4.87
N LEU A 62 -8.82 8.80 -4.15
CA LEU A 62 -7.46 8.73 -4.72
C LEU A 62 -7.35 7.64 -5.79
N CYS A 63 -8.01 6.51 -5.60
CA CYS A 63 -8.10 5.46 -6.62
C CYS A 63 -8.82 5.93 -7.89
N LYS A 64 -9.91 6.70 -7.76
CA LYS A 64 -10.62 7.32 -8.90
C LYS A 64 -9.78 8.39 -9.59
N ASP A 65 -8.99 9.12 -8.83
CA ASP A 65 -8.09 10.17 -9.33
C ASP A 65 -6.80 9.60 -9.96
N GLY A 66 -6.65 8.27 -10.05
CA GLY A 66 -5.48 7.62 -10.63
C GLY A 66 -4.22 7.72 -9.76
N LYS A 67 -4.40 7.92 -8.44
CA LYS A 67 -3.35 8.05 -7.42
C LYS A 67 -3.32 6.84 -6.47
N PRO A 68 -3.07 5.61 -6.97
CA PRO A 68 -3.13 4.41 -6.16
C PRO A 68 -2.05 4.35 -5.06
N ASP A 69 -0.90 4.98 -5.27
CA ASP A 69 0.18 5.07 -4.28
C ASP A 69 -0.23 5.90 -3.05
N GLU A 70 -0.93 7.01 -3.28
CA GLU A 70 -1.47 7.84 -2.21
C GLU A 70 -2.61 7.09 -1.50
N ALA A 71 -3.48 6.42 -2.25
CA ALA A 71 -4.58 5.62 -1.72
C ALA A 71 -4.10 4.49 -0.78
N LYS A 72 -2.94 3.88 -1.09
CA LYS A 72 -2.37 2.79 -0.30
C LYS A 72 -2.19 3.16 1.17
N SER A 73 -1.68 4.34 1.46
CA SER A 73 -1.44 4.77 2.86
C SER A 73 -2.76 4.83 3.66
N TYR A 74 -3.82 5.34 3.04
CA TYR A 74 -5.16 5.38 3.67
C TYR A 74 -5.74 3.97 3.85
N LEU A 75 -5.55 3.07 2.88
CA LEU A 75 -6.01 1.69 2.98
C LEU A 75 -5.26 0.89 4.03
N ASP A 76 -3.93 1.04 4.13
CA ASP A 76 -3.13 0.37 5.15
C ASP A 76 -3.56 0.82 6.57
N LEU A 77 -3.88 2.11 6.75
CA LEU A 77 -4.45 2.64 8.00
C LEU A 77 -5.85 2.09 8.30
N ALA A 78 -6.75 2.08 7.32
CA ALA A 78 -8.08 1.50 7.48
C ALA A 78 -8.01 0.02 7.85
N HIS A 79 -7.15 -0.73 7.15
CA HIS A 79 -6.94 -2.15 7.39
C HIS A 79 -6.34 -2.41 8.77
N SER A 80 -5.41 -1.58 9.24
CA SER A 80 -4.87 -1.68 10.60
C SER A 80 -5.94 -1.47 11.68
N LEU A 81 -6.87 -0.54 11.48
CA LEU A 81 -7.97 -0.30 12.41
C LEU A 81 -8.92 -1.49 12.46
N VAL A 82 -9.30 -2.02 11.30
CA VAL A 82 -10.16 -3.21 11.18
C VAL A 82 -9.50 -4.45 11.77
N LEU A 83 -8.22 -4.71 11.51
CA LEU A 83 -7.51 -5.88 12.07
C LEU A 83 -7.21 -5.77 13.57
N LYS A 84 -7.08 -4.55 14.11
CA LYS A 84 -6.92 -4.34 15.55
C LYS A 84 -8.15 -4.77 16.34
N ASP A 85 -9.33 -4.70 15.75
CA ASP A 85 -10.59 -5.18 16.34
C ASP A 85 -10.60 -6.69 16.53
N HIS A 86 -10.08 -7.44 15.54
CA HIS A 86 -10.00 -8.91 15.61
C HIS A 86 -9.04 -9.47 16.68
N LYS A 87 -8.27 -8.63 17.39
CA LYS A 87 -7.27 -9.06 18.37
C LYS A 87 -7.68 -8.91 19.83
N HIS A 88 -8.93 -8.56 20.14
CA HIS A 88 -9.41 -8.39 21.51
C HIS A 88 -10.53 -9.36 21.88
#